data_AF-A0A4R5YD34-F1
#
_entry.id   AF-A0A4R5YD34-F1
#
_cell.length_a   1.000
_cell.length_b   1.000
_cell.length_c   1.000
_cell.angle_alpha   90.00
_cell.angle_beta   90.00
_cell.angle_gamma   90.00
#
_symmetry.space_group_name_H-M   'P 1'
#
loop_
_entity.id
_entity.type
_entity.pdbx_description
1 polymer ?
#
loop_
_entity_poly.entity_id
_entity_poly.type
_entity_poly.pdbx_seq_one_letter_code
_entity_poly.pdbx_strand_id
1 'polypeptide(L)'
;MKLLRTLVSVLALLGGGTAWIATPVHAATAIVTLSPDTGPAGTSVTVTGTGFPKKSSGTISAGTATAAFKTSASGYFTAELVMPPTDEPALAVRATSGTASAAATFTYTYSSPSVTEEDPNLAPAPAPAPADPAPAPAVLRFGVGTPGGPLASAELDAVTALAGEAPSIILSYKDFNQAAPISELEAVRARGAQTLLTWEPWTWGGGTEQPAYSLDRIAAGDFDPYLRQWGQALAGWGHPVMLRFGHEMNGNWYPWSEQINGNGSGDYVAAWRHVHDVVASTGATNITWVWNPNVPYWGSIPLSGLYPGNAYVDAVALDGYNWGTSASWSSWQSPSQLFGDGLAQLRTLAPGKQILIAETASAEQGGSKADWNTALISYLAAQPDITAITWFHFNKETDWRINSSTASAQAFAAALAARPK
;
A
#
# COMPACT_ATOMS: atom_id res chain seq x y z
N MET A 1 12.55 49.27 -47.60
CA MET A 1 13.04 49.44 -48.99
C MET A 1 13.41 50.90 -49.12
N LYS A 2 14.63 51.40 -49.28
CA LYS A 2 15.89 51.06 -49.99
C LYS A 2 16.90 52.09 -49.38
N LEU A 3 18.19 51.87 -49.10
CA LEU A 3 19.29 51.57 -50.01
C LEU A 3 20.63 51.58 -49.20
N LEU A 4 21.60 50.75 -49.64
CA LEU A 4 23.08 50.93 -49.60
C LEU A 4 23.83 51.01 -48.23
N ARG A 5 24.75 50.10 -47.83
CA ARG A 5 26.06 49.67 -48.41
C ARG A 5 26.96 50.88 -48.74
N THR A 6 28.24 51.04 -48.39
CA THR A 6 29.29 50.34 -47.61
C THR A 6 30.48 51.32 -47.64
N LEU A 7 31.30 51.48 -46.59
CA LEU A 7 32.74 51.72 -46.76
C LEU A 7 33.53 51.47 -45.47
N VAL A 8 34.80 51.11 -45.67
CA VAL A 8 35.71 50.34 -44.82
C VAL A 8 36.92 51.21 -44.44
N SER A 9 37.66 50.76 -43.40
CA SER A 9 39.06 51.10 -43.01
C SER A 9 39.24 52.22 -41.97
N VAL A 10 40.13 52.16 -40.96
CA VAL A 10 41.22 51.24 -40.54
C VAL A 10 41.73 51.71 -39.15
N LEU A 11 42.36 50.80 -38.38
CA LEU A 11 43.54 50.97 -37.48
C LEU A 11 43.41 50.56 -35.98
N ALA A 12 43.86 49.32 -35.74
CA ALA A 12 44.92 48.87 -34.81
C ALA A 12 44.80 48.89 -33.25
N LEU A 13 44.95 47.65 -32.77
CA LEU A 13 45.81 47.12 -31.67
C LEU A 13 45.36 47.15 -30.20
N LEU A 14 45.41 45.92 -29.64
CA LEU A 14 45.67 45.43 -28.27
C LEU A 14 44.66 44.28 -28.03
N GLY A 15 45.01 43.01 -28.10
CA GLY A 15 46.07 42.33 -27.35
C GLY A 15 45.37 41.49 -26.27
N GLY A 16 45.41 40.15 -26.39
CA GLY A 16 44.89 39.25 -25.35
C GLY A 16 44.29 37.97 -25.92
N GLY A 17 45.15 37.00 -26.25
CA GLY A 17 44.71 35.63 -26.44
C GLY A 17 44.27 35.04 -25.10
N THR A 18 43.01 34.62 -25.00
CA THR A 18 42.56 33.77 -23.91
C THR A 18 42.77 32.32 -24.32
N ALA A 19 43.80 31.72 -23.74
CA ALA A 19 43.93 30.27 -23.71
C ALA A 19 42.69 29.69 -23.03
N TRP A 20 41.94 28.88 -23.76
CA TRP A 20 40.93 28.01 -23.19
C TRP A 20 41.66 26.96 -22.36
N ILE A 21 41.79 27.19 -21.05
CA ILE A 21 42.08 26.12 -20.12
C ILE A 21 40.79 25.29 -20.07
N ALA A 22 40.74 24.24 -20.89
CA ALA A 22 39.77 23.18 -20.70
C ALA A 22 39.97 22.65 -19.29
N THR A 23 39.03 22.96 -18.40
CA THR A 23 38.93 22.27 -17.13
C THR A 23 38.84 20.77 -17.45
N PRO A 24 39.68 19.92 -16.85
CA PRO A 24 39.51 18.48 -17.03
C PRO A 24 38.13 18.15 -16.48
N VAL A 25 37.22 17.76 -17.37
CA VAL A 25 35.93 17.19 -17.00
C VAL A 25 36.29 15.97 -16.15
N HIS A 26 36.15 16.10 -14.83
CA HIS A 26 36.31 14.97 -13.92
C HIS A 26 35.36 13.90 -14.43
N ALA A 27 35.90 12.77 -14.87
CA ALA A 27 35.11 11.61 -15.22
C ALA A 27 34.24 11.28 -14.01
N ALA A 28 32.92 11.20 -14.20
CA ALA A 28 31.99 10.83 -13.15
C ALA A 28 32.47 9.53 -12.52
N THR A 29 32.76 9.56 -11.22
CA THR A 29 33.23 8.38 -10.49
C THR A 29 32.12 7.34 -10.53
N ALA A 30 32.48 6.09 -10.83
CA ALA A 30 31.51 5.01 -10.85
C ALA A 30 30.92 4.80 -9.44
N ILE A 31 29.60 4.67 -9.35
CA ILE A 31 28.87 4.44 -8.10
C ILE A 31 27.91 3.28 -8.32
N VAL A 32 27.77 2.43 -7.30
CA VAL A 32 26.78 1.35 -7.26
C VAL A 32 25.92 1.54 -6.01
N THR A 33 24.62 1.30 -6.15
CA THR A 33 23.66 1.22 -5.06
C THR A 33 22.88 -0.10 -5.15
N LEU A 34 22.43 -0.59 -4.00
CA LEU A 34 21.69 -1.85 -3.87
C LEU A 34 20.28 -1.55 -3.38
N SER A 35 19.30 -2.29 -3.88
CA SER A 35 17.94 -2.28 -3.34
C SER A 35 17.34 -3.69 -3.41
N PRO A 36 17.07 -4.35 -2.26
CA PRO A 36 17.50 -3.94 -0.91
C PRO A 36 19.03 -4.04 -0.73
N ASP A 37 19.60 -3.34 0.26
CA ASP A 37 21.01 -3.45 0.67
C ASP A 37 21.23 -4.34 1.91
N THR A 38 20.14 -4.92 2.44
CA THR A 38 20.17 -5.90 3.54
C THR A 38 19.14 -7.01 3.33
N GLY A 39 19.40 -8.21 3.87
CA GLY A 39 18.48 -9.36 3.78
C GLY A 39 19.17 -10.71 4.01
N PRO A 40 18.42 -11.83 4.12
CA PRO A 40 19.02 -13.15 4.25
C PRO A 40 19.65 -13.62 2.92
N ALA A 41 20.37 -14.75 2.96
CA ALA A 41 20.78 -15.44 1.74
C ALA A 41 19.55 -15.79 0.86
N GLY A 42 19.67 -15.63 -0.46
CA GLY A 42 18.58 -15.82 -1.41
C GLY A 42 17.78 -14.55 -1.74
N THR A 43 18.05 -13.41 -1.08
CA THR A 43 17.44 -12.12 -1.44
C THR A 43 17.82 -11.73 -2.88
N SER A 44 16.82 -11.42 -3.71
CA SER A 44 17.03 -10.78 -5.02
C SER A 44 17.32 -9.30 -4.82
N VAL A 45 18.50 -8.86 -5.25
CA VAL A 45 18.98 -7.48 -5.11
C VAL A 45 19.03 -6.83 -6.47
N THR A 46 18.37 -5.69 -6.61
CA THR A 46 18.54 -4.80 -7.77
C THR A 46 19.80 -3.98 -7.58
N VAL A 47 20.76 -4.15 -8.48
CA VAL A 47 22.04 -3.44 -8.49
C VAL A 47 21.96 -2.33 -9.53
N THR A 48 22.00 -1.09 -9.07
CA THR A 48 21.98 0.10 -9.93
C THR A 48 23.36 0.73 -9.97
N GLY A 49 23.88 0.99 -11.17
CA GLY A 49 25.16 1.66 -11.33
C GLY A 49 25.09 2.91 -12.20
N THR A 50 25.86 3.93 -11.84
CA THR A 50 26.04 5.18 -12.59
C THR A 50 27.53 5.51 -12.73
N GLY A 51 27.88 6.35 -13.72
CA GLY A 51 29.29 6.74 -13.95
C GLY A 51 30.15 5.65 -14.62
N PHE A 52 29.54 4.59 -15.15
CA PHE A 52 30.25 3.54 -15.89
C PHE A 52 30.46 3.92 -17.36
N PRO A 53 31.43 3.30 -18.08
CA PRO A 53 31.63 3.51 -19.51
C PRO A 53 30.33 3.30 -20.28
N LYS A 54 29.99 4.23 -21.17
CA LYS A 54 28.72 4.26 -21.91
C LYS A 54 28.65 3.13 -22.94
N LYS A 55 27.47 2.50 -23.08
CA LYS A 55 27.20 1.41 -24.04
C LYS A 55 28.19 0.25 -23.94
N SER A 56 28.65 -0.04 -22.74
CA SER A 56 29.66 -1.07 -22.43
C SER A 56 29.01 -2.25 -21.72
N SER A 57 29.58 -3.44 -21.86
CA SER A 57 29.17 -4.62 -21.09
C SER A 57 29.97 -4.68 -19.78
N GLY A 58 29.37 -5.25 -18.74
CA GLY A 58 30.01 -5.41 -17.45
C GLY A 58 29.46 -6.60 -16.67
N THR A 59 30.05 -6.82 -15.51
CA THR A 59 29.70 -7.92 -14.61
C THR A 59 29.55 -7.39 -13.18
N ILE A 60 28.50 -7.85 -12.52
CA ILE A 60 28.32 -7.72 -11.07
C ILE A 60 28.79 -9.03 -10.43
N SER A 61 29.48 -8.94 -9.30
CA SER A 61 29.90 -10.08 -8.48
C SER A 61 29.66 -9.82 -7.00
N ALA A 62 29.18 -10.84 -6.30
CA ALA A 62 29.08 -10.86 -4.84
C ALA A 62 29.32 -12.30 -4.37
N GLY A 63 30.52 -12.59 -3.85
CA GLY A 63 30.91 -13.95 -3.47
C GLY A 63 30.88 -14.89 -4.68
N THR A 64 30.06 -15.94 -4.63
CA THR A 64 29.86 -16.90 -5.72
C THR A 64 28.80 -16.46 -6.75
N ALA A 65 28.00 -15.44 -6.46
CA ALA A 65 26.97 -14.95 -7.36
C ALA A 65 27.53 -13.94 -8.38
N THR A 66 27.10 -14.06 -9.65
CA THR A 66 27.47 -13.13 -10.72
C THR A 66 26.28 -12.82 -11.63
N ALA A 67 26.18 -11.59 -12.11
CA ALA A 67 25.19 -11.17 -13.11
C ALA A 67 25.84 -10.27 -14.18
N ALA A 68 25.43 -10.41 -15.44
CA ALA A 68 25.91 -9.55 -16.52
C ALA A 68 25.00 -8.33 -16.68
N PHE A 69 25.58 -7.18 -17.08
CA PHE A 69 24.82 -5.98 -17.43
C PHE A 69 25.37 -5.29 -18.67
N LYS A 70 24.57 -4.40 -19.25
CA LYS A 70 25.00 -3.43 -20.27
C LYS A 70 24.62 -2.04 -19.83
N THR A 71 25.54 -1.10 -19.96
CA THR A 71 25.28 0.31 -19.64
C THR A 71 24.57 1.02 -20.78
N SER A 72 23.76 2.01 -20.44
CA SER A 72 23.09 2.89 -21.37
C SER A 72 24.05 3.92 -22.00
N ALA A 73 23.52 4.80 -22.84
CA ALA A 73 24.26 5.95 -23.37
C ALA A 73 24.67 6.98 -22.30
N SER A 74 24.09 6.92 -21.10
CA SER A 74 24.47 7.76 -19.95
C SER A 74 25.48 7.09 -19.01
N GLY A 75 25.85 5.82 -19.24
CA GLY A 75 26.69 5.07 -18.32
C GLY A 75 25.93 4.51 -17.11
N TYR A 76 24.60 4.43 -17.24
CA TYR A 76 23.69 3.87 -16.24
C TYR A 76 23.40 2.39 -16.54
N PHE A 77 23.23 1.56 -15.52
CA PHE A 77 22.65 0.23 -15.66
C PHE A 77 21.78 -0.14 -14.44
N THR A 78 20.91 -1.12 -14.65
CA THR A 78 20.27 -1.90 -13.59
C THR A 78 20.35 -3.38 -13.95
N ALA A 79 20.57 -4.24 -12.96
CA ALA A 79 20.52 -5.70 -13.12
C ALA A 79 20.23 -6.36 -11.76
N GLU A 80 19.56 -7.51 -11.80
CA GLU A 80 19.30 -8.30 -10.60
C GLU A 80 20.46 -9.26 -10.28
N LEU A 81 20.72 -9.43 -8.98
CA LEU A 81 21.64 -10.40 -8.44
C LEU A 81 21.00 -11.07 -7.22
N VAL A 82 20.92 -12.40 -7.21
CA VAL A 82 20.47 -13.15 -6.03
C VAL A 82 21.66 -13.38 -5.09
N MET A 83 21.52 -12.95 -3.83
CA MET A 83 22.61 -13.02 -2.85
C MET A 83 22.89 -14.47 -2.44
N PRO A 84 24.15 -14.94 -2.52
CA PRO A 84 24.47 -16.33 -2.22
C PRO A 84 24.46 -16.60 -0.71
N PRO A 85 24.37 -17.87 -0.29
CA PRO A 85 24.71 -18.25 1.08
C PRO A 85 26.16 -17.85 1.41
N THR A 86 26.37 -17.32 2.60
CA THR A 86 27.69 -16.97 3.14
C THR A 86 27.67 -17.10 4.66
N ASP A 87 28.83 -17.25 5.29
CA ASP A 87 28.99 -17.18 6.75
C ASP A 87 29.40 -15.77 7.21
N GLU A 88 29.69 -14.88 6.27
CA GLU A 88 30.09 -13.49 6.52
C GLU A 88 28.88 -12.58 6.76
N PRO A 89 28.91 -11.69 7.78
CA PRO A 89 27.80 -10.79 8.09
C PRO A 89 27.50 -9.75 7.00
N ALA A 90 28.43 -9.56 6.07
CA ALA A 90 28.27 -8.65 4.95
C ALA A 90 29.13 -9.08 3.75
N LEU A 91 28.69 -8.74 2.54
CA LEU A 91 29.41 -9.04 1.31
C LEU A 91 29.41 -7.82 0.38
N ALA A 92 30.56 -7.53 -0.23
CA ALA A 92 30.65 -6.46 -1.21
C ALA A 92 30.07 -6.91 -2.55
N VAL A 93 29.05 -6.22 -3.03
CA VAL A 93 28.50 -6.34 -4.38
C VAL A 93 29.27 -5.39 -5.28
N ARG A 94 30.11 -5.93 -6.16
CA ARG A 94 31.01 -5.16 -7.04
C ARG A 94 30.52 -5.20 -8.48
N ALA A 95 30.37 -4.05 -9.12
CA ALA A 95 30.14 -3.94 -10.54
C ALA A 95 31.39 -3.43 -11.26
N THR A 96 31.78 -4.10 -12.34
CA THR A 96 32.96 -3.77 -13.15
C THR A 96 32.60 -3.69 -14.63
N SER A 97 33.06 -2.62 -15.31
CA SER A 97 33.00 -2.49 -16.76
C SER A 97 34.22 -1.72 -17.26
N GLY A 98 35.08 -2.37 -18.06
CA GLY A 98 36.36 -1.80 -18.48
C GLY A 98 37.27 -1.50 -17.27
N THR A 99 37.77 -0.26 -17.17
CA THR A 99 38.57 0.21 -16.03
C THR A 99 37.73 0.77 -14.88
N ALA A 100 36.41 0.90 -15.04
CA ALA A 100 35.53 1.40 -14.00
C ALA A 100 35.05 0.27 -13.09
N SER A 101 35.18 0.47 -11.79
CA SER A 101 34.71 -0.44 -10.75
C SER A 101 34.08 0.35 -9.62
N ALA A 102 32.94 -0.11 -9.12
CA ALA A 102 32.32 0.42 -7.91
C ALA A 102 31.69 -0.72 -7.10
N ALA A 103 31.53 -0.50 -5.80
CA ALA A 103 31.02 -1.51 -4.89
C ALA A 103 30.08 -0.89 -3.87
N ALA A 104 29.09 -1.66 -3.47
CA ALA A 104 28.24 -1.39 -2.33
C ALA A 104 28.16 -2.64 -1.45
N THR A 105 27.96 -2.46 -0.16
CA THR A 105 27.94 -3.56 0.80
C THR A 105 26.50 -4.05 0.97
N PHE A 106 26.29 -5.35 0.82
CA PHE A 106 25.06 -6.00 1.23
C PHE A 106 25.24 -6.61 2.62
N THR A 107 24.35 -6.31 3.57
CA THR A 107 24.42 -6.82 4.94
C THR A 107 23.47 -8.00 5.13
N TYR A 108 24.00 -9.14 5.57
CA TYR A 108 23.18 -10.33 5.78
C TYR A 108 22.43 -10.24 7.09
N THR A 109 21.13 -10.53 7.05
CA THR A 109 20.31 -10.71 8.24
C THR A 109 20.20 -12.19 8.57
N TYR A 110 20.97 -12.64 9.56
CA TYR A 110 20.81 -13.97 10.14
C TYR A 110 19.88 -13.88 11.34
N SER A 111 18.83 -14.69 11.35
CA SER A 111 18.14 -15.04 12.58
C SER A 111 19.08 -15.99 13.35
N SER A 112 19.81 -15.49 14.36
CA SER A 112 20.48 -16.40 15.28
C SER A 112 19.42 -17.28 15.94
N PRO A 113 19.58 -18.62 16.00
CA PRO A 113 18.80 -19.41 16.91
C PRO A 113 19.16 -18.94 18.33
N SER A 114 18.15 -18.47 19.07
CA SER A 114 18.31 -18.04 20.45
C SER A 114 18.95 -19.16 21.28
N VAL A 115 20.19 -18.97 21.70
CA VAL A 115 20.79 -19.79 22.76
C VAL A 115 20.30 -19.20 24.07
N THR A 116 19.32 -19.84 24.68
CA THR A 116 18.88 -19.56 26.05
C THR A 116 19.90 -20.16 27.01
N GLU A 117 20.66 -19.32 27.72
CA GLU A 117 21.23 -19.69 29.01
C GLU A 117 20.10 -19.62 30.06
N GLU A 118 19.85 -20.73 30.75
CA GLU A 118 18.86 -20.85 31.83
C GLU A 118 19.32 -20.07 33.07
N ASP A 119 18.49 -19.12 33.51
CA ASP A 119 18.46 -18.64 34.90
C ASP A 119 17.66 -19.66 35.73
N PRO A 120 18.27 -20.34 36.72
CA PRO A 120 17.66 -21.48 37.40
C PRO A 120 16.56 -21.13 38.42
N ASN A 121 16.02 -19.91 38.45
CA ASN A 121 15.10 -19.49 39.51
C ASN A 121 13.78 -18.81 39.09
N LEU A 122 13.34 -18.95 37.85
CA LEU A 122 12.01 -18.51 37.43
C LEU A 122 11.03 -19.69 37.32
N ALA A 123 9.88 -19.54 37.97
CA ALA A 123 8.77 -20.50 37.91
C ALA A 123 8.38 -20.81 36.45
N PRO A 124 7.97 -22.06 36.14
CA PRO A 124 7.75 -22.48 34.76
C PRO A 124 6.67 -21.62 34.08
N ALA A 125 7.03 -21.05 32.94
CA ALA A 125 6.10 -20.37 32.04
C ALA A 125 5.00 -21.36 31.59
N PRO A 126 3.73 -20.91 31.46
CA PRO A 126 2.66 -21.77 30.97
C PRO A 126 2.98 -22.25 29.54
N ALA A 127 2.67 -23.51 29.27
CA ALA A 127 2.92 -24.16 27.99
C ALA A 127 2.30 -23.34 26.83
N PRO A 128 2.94 -23.32 25.64
CA PRO A 128 2.35 -22.70 24.46
C PRO A 128 1.00 -23.36 24.16
N ALA A 129 -0.01 -22.54 23.90
CA ALA A 129 -1.34 -23.01 23.52
C ALA A 129 -1.24 -23.90 22.27
N PRO A 130 -2.08 -24.96 22.16
CA PRO A 130 -2.16 -25.75 20.94
C PRO A 130 -2.46 -24.84 19.75
N ALA A 131 -1.85 -25.12 18.60
CA ALA A 131 -2.23 -24.47 17.35
C ALA A 131 -3.73 -24.67 17.11
N ASP A 132 -4.46 -23.57 16.98
CA ASP A 132 -5.91 -23.62 16.75
C ASP A 132 -6.22 -24.42 15.48
N PRO A 133 -7.26 -25.28 15.50
CA PRO A 133 -7.76 -25.91 14.29
C PRO A 133 -8.19 -24.84 13.28
N ALA A 134 -8.09 -25.15 11.98
CA ALA A 134 -8.52 -24.25 10.91
C ALA A 134 -9.93 -23.70 11.21
N PRO A 135 -10.15 -22.38 11.18
CA PRO A 135 -11.44 -21.79 11.52
C PRO A 135 -12.53 -22.36 10.60
N ALA A 136 -13.70 -22.60 11.17
CA ALA A 136 -14.90 -22.92 10.40
C ALA A 136 -15.10 -21.88 9.29
N PRO A 137 -15.72 -22.24 8.13
CA PRO A 137 -15.92 -21.29 7.04
C PRO A 137 -16.65 -20.05 7.59
N ALA A 138 -16.02 -18.88 7.50
CA ALA A 138 -16.65 -17.65 7.93
C ALA A 138 -17.79 -17.33 6.96
N VAL A 139 -18.97 -17.02 7.51
CA VAL A 139 -20.07 -16.48 6.71
C VAL A 139 -19.63 -15.15 6.13
N LEU A 140 -19.77 -14.97 4.81
CA LEU A 140 -19.48 -13.70 4.17
C LEU A 140 -20.41 -12.62 4.76
N ARG A 141 -19.85 -11.69 5.53
CA ARG A 141 -20.58 -10.59 6.15
C ARG A 141 -20.87 -9.49 5.14
N PHE A 142 -22.06 -8.90 5.20
CA PHE A 142 -22.41 -7.73 4.42
C PHE A 142 -22.14 -6.46 5.21
N GLY A 143 -21.50 -5.48 4.57
CA GLY A 143 -21.28 -4.14 5.06
C GLY A 143 -21.61 -3.06 4.05
N VAL A 144 -21.68 -1.81 4.48
CA VAL A 144 -21.94 -0.67 3.60
C VAL A 144 -21.25 0.61 4.09
N GLY A 145 -20.84 1.47 3.15
CA GLY A 145 -20.61 2.89 3.39
C GLY A 145 -21.69 3.72 2.67
N THR A 146 -22.20 4.77 3.32
CA THR A 146 -23.17 5.70 2.73
C THR A 146 -22.72 7.16 2.88
N PRO A 147 -23.26 8.11 2.09
CA PRO A 147 -22.85 9.52 2.13
C PRO A 147 -22.96 10.19 3.50
N GLY A 148 -24.06 9.93 4.22
CA GLY A 148 -24.29 10.49 5.55
C GLY A 148 -23.54 9.75 6.67
N GLY A 149 -22.87 8.64 6.35
CA GLY A 149 -22.01 7.90 7.26
C GLY A 149 -22.75 7.25 8.46
N PRO A 150 -22.03 6.95 9.55
CA PRO A 150 -22.53 6.17 10.69
C PRO A 150 -23.81 6.68 11.36
N LEU A 151 -24.05 8.00 11.31
CA LEU A 151 -25.19 8.63 12.00
C LEU A 151 -26.44 8.72 11.10
N ALA A 152 -26.31 8.43 9.81
CA ALA A 152 -27.41 8.51 8.84
C ALA A 152 -28.32 7.28 8.91
N SER A 153 -29.04 7.13 10.02
CA SER A 153 -29.92 5.98 10.28
C SER A 153 -30.88 5.68 9.12
N ALA A 154 -31.49 6.71 8.53
CA ALA A 154 -32.40 6.56 7.40
C ALA A 154 -31.73 5.99 6.14
N GLU A 155 -30.47 6.35 5.85
CA GLU A 155 -29.72 5.79 4.72
C GLU A 155 -29.40 4.32 4.95
N LEU A 156 -28.95 3.99 6.18
CA LEU A 156 -28.62 2.61 6.56
C LEU A 156 -29.86 1.71 6.60
N ASP A 157 -31.02 2.25 7.00
CA ASP A 157 -32.30 1.54 6.97
C ASP A 157 -32.79 1.33 5.52
N ALA A 158 -32.58 2.32 4.65
CA ALA A 158 -32.87 2.18 3.22
C ALA A 158 -31.99 1.09 2.58
N VAL A 159 -30.68 1.04 2.91
CA VAL A 159 -29.80 -0.05 2.47
C VAL A 159 -30.27 -1.40 3.00
N THR A 160 -30.71 -1.47 4.26
CA THR A 160 -31.25 -2.70 4.86
C THR A 160 -32.45 -3.23 4.07
N ALA A 161 -33.38 -2.33 3.71
CA ALA A 161 -34.52 -2.68 2.86
C ALA A 161 -34.11 -3.13 1.45
N LEU A 162 -33.07 -2.51 0.86
CA LEU A 162 -32.56 -2.87 -0.47
C LEU A 162 -31.83 -4.21 -0.47
N ALA A 163 -31.02 -4.50 0.55
CA ALA A 163 -30.19 -5.69 0.62
C ALA A 163 -30.95 -6.92 1.16
N GLY A 164 -32.08 -6.72 1.83
CA GLY A 164 -32.84 -7.79 2.48
C GLY A 164 -32.21 -8.29 3.79
N GLU A 165 -31.13 -7.66 4.25
CA GLU A 165 -30.50 -7.87 5.55
C GLU A 165 -29.85 -6.57 6.03
N ALA A 166 -29.69 -6.43 7.35
CA ALA A 166 -28.99 -5.28 7.91
C ALA A 166 -27.46 -5.41 7.69
N PRO A 167 -26.76 -4.35 7.27
CA PRO A 167 -25.31 -4.35 7.22
C PRO A 167 -24.71 -4.63 8.62
N SER A 168 -23.85 -5.64 8.69
CA SER A 168 -23.10 -6.01 9.90
C SER A 168 -21.77 -5.27 10.03
N ILE A 169 -21.34 -4.57 8.97
CA ILE A 169 -20.17 -3.69 8.95
C ILE A 169 -20.59 -2.33 8.39
N ILE A 170 -20.20 -1.24 9.06
CA ILE A 170 -20.43 0.12 8.58
C ILE A 170 -19.09 0.78 8.32
N LEU A 171 -18.88 1.18 7.06
CA LEU A 171 -17.70 1.90 6.62
C LEU A 171 -17.85 3.40 6.91
N SER A 172 -16.82 3.99 7.48
CA SER A 172 -16.71 5.43 7.66
C SER A 172 -15.28 5.90 7.49
N TYR A 173 -15.12 7.22 7.37
CA TYR A 173 -13.84 7.87 7.11
C TYR A 173 -13.61 8.99 8.13
N LYS A 174 -12.36 9.17 8.54
CA LYS A 174 -11.88 10.31 9.32
C LYS A 174 -10.49 10.70 8.86
N ASP A 175 -10.23 12.00 8.82
CA ASP A 175 -8.92 12.55 8.53
C ASP A 175 -8.13 12.85 9.83
N PHE A 176 -6.90 13.32 9.68
CA PHE A 176 -6.03 13.65 10.81
C PHE A 176 -6.36 14.98 11.51
N ASN A 177 -7.39 15.70 11.05
CA ASN A 177 -7.88 16.91 11.69
C ASN A 177 -9.11 16.67 12.59
N GLN A 178 -9.56 15.41 12.68
CA GLN A 178 -10.73 15.01 13.46
C GLN A 178 -10.33 14.19 14.69
N ALA A 179 -11.14 14.32 15.76
CA ALA A 179 -11.02 13.48 16.95
C ALA A 179 -11.58 12.07 16.70
N ALA A 180 -11.19 11.10 17.54
CA ALA A 180 -11.74 9.75 17.49
C ALA A 180 -13.29 9.79 17.59
N PRO A 181 -14.02 9.20 16.64
CA PRO A 181 -15.45 9.48 16.47
C PRO A 181 -16.33 8.60 17.37
N ILE A 182 -16.12 8.67 18.69
CA ILE A 182 -16.75 7.76 19.66
C ILE A 182 -18.28 7.70 19.53
N SER A 183 -18.95 8.83 19.28
CA SER A 183 -20.41 8.86 19.07
C SER A 183 -20.85 8.12 17.81
N GLU A 184 -20.03 8.14 16.75
CA GLU A 184 -20.31 7.40 15.51
C GLU A 184 -20.09 5.89 15.71
N LEU A 185 -19.00 5.52 16.38
CA LEU A 185 -18.71 4.12 16.73
C LEU A 185 -19.82 3.53 17.60
N GLU A 186 -20.30 4.29 18.59
CA GLU A 186 -21.40 3.89 19.46
C GLU A 186 -22.72 3.74 18.69
N ALA A 187 -23.01 4.63 17.73
CA ALA A 187 -24.19 4.51 16.88
C ALA A 187 -24.17 3.23 16.01
N VAL A 188 -23.00 2.87 15.46
CA VAL A 188 -22.83 1.62 14.71
C VAL A 188 -23.01 0.40 15.62
N ARG A 189 -22.39 0.43 16.82
CA ARG A 189 -22.52 -0.64 17.81
C ARG A 189 -23.97 -0.83 18.27
N ALA A 190 -24.71 0.25 18.49
CA ALA A 190 -26.13 0.21 18.87
C ALA A 190 -27.03 -0.41 17.78
N ARG A 191 -26.59 -0.41 16.51
CA ARG A 191 -27.26 -1.11 15.41
C ARG A 191 -26.88 -2.60 15.32
N GLY A 192 -26.00 -3.09 16.18
CA GLY A 192 -25.49 -4.47 16.14
C GLY A 192 -24.44 -4.71 15.05
N ALA A 193 -23.82 -3.65 14.53
CA ALA A 193 -22.79 -3.72 13.51
C ALA A 193 -21.40 -3.39 14.09
N GLN A 194 -20.34 -3.71 13.33
CA GLN A 194 -18.97 -3.29 13.60
C GLN A 194 -18.57 -2.14 12.69
N THR A 195 -17.75 -1.21 13.18
CA THR A 195 -17.21 -0.14 12.33
C THR A 195 -15.95 -0.62 11.60
N LEU A 196 -15.90 -0.38 10.28
CA LEU A 196 -14.67 -0.32 9.49
C LEU A 196 -14.30 1.15 9.31
N LEU A 197 -13.38 1.65 10.13
CA LEU A 197 -12.99 3.05 10.15
C LEU A 197 -11.73 3.26 9.31
N THR A 198 -11.89 3.93 8.18
CA THR A 198 -10.78 4.42 7.36
C THR A 198 -10.19 5.66 7.98
N TRP A 199 -8.91 5.60 8.33
CA TRP A 199 -8.22 6.70 9.00
C TRP A 199 -7.15 7.27 8.07
N GLU A 200 -7.40 8.48 7.60
CA GLU A 200 -6.68 9.07 6.48
C GLU A 200 -5.68 10.12 6.98
N PRO A 201 -4.37 9.93 6.79
CA PRO A 201 -3.33 10.87 7.22
C PRO A 201 -3.24 12.10 6.31
N TRP A 202 -4.23 12.99 6.39
CA TRP A 202 -4.29 14.27 5.69
C TRP A 202 -5.33 15.19 6.35
N THR A 203 -5.55 16.37 5.77
CA THR A 203 -6.76 17.17 6.03
C THR A 203 -7.63 17.23 4.78
N TRP A 204 -8.92 16.95 4.95
CA TRP A 204 -9.91 17.06 3.90
C TRP A 204 -9.97 18.47 3.31
N GLY A 205 -10.20 18.55 2.00
CA GLY A 205 -10.25 19.82 1.27
C GLY A 205 -8.87 20.45 0.96
N GLY A 206 -7.77 19.90 1.49
CA GLY A 206 -6.41 20.36 1.21
C GLY A 206 -5.79 19.85 -0.10
N GLY A 207 -6.48 18.95 -0.81
CA GLY A 207 -5.95 18.32 -2.04
C GLY A 207 -4.82 17.32 -1.76
N THR A 208 -4.16 16.85 -2.82
CA THR A 208 -3.11 15.81 -2.71
C THR A 208 -1.76 16.36 -2.23
N GLU A 209 -1.46 17.64 -2.50
CA GLU A 209 -0.22 18.30 -2.08
C GLU A 209 -0.27 18.72 -0.59
N GLN A 210 0.09 17.78 0.28
CA GLN A 210 0.05 17.96 1.74
C GLN A 210 1.29 17.38 2.43
N PRO A 211 2.50 17.93 2.16
CA PRO A 211 3.76 17.44 2.74
C PRO A 211 3.85 17.58 4.27
N ALA A 212 2.94 18.32 4.91
CA ALA A 212 2.81 18.32 6.36
C ALA A 212 2.41 16.95 6.92
N TYR A 213 1.74 16.12 6.11
CA TYR A 213 1.30 14.77 6.45
C TYR A 213 2.12 13.68 5.73
N SER A 214 3.35 14.00 5.29
CA SER A 214 4.21 12.99 4.69
C SER A 214 4.48 11.84 5.65
N LEU A 215 4.66 10.65 5.08
CA LEU A 215 4.85 9.41 5.82
C LEU A 215 6.08 9.46 6.73
N ASP A 216 7.17 10.07 6.27
CA ASP A 216 8.38 10.31 7.08
C ASP A 216 8.12 11.11 8.34
N ARG A 217 7.25 12.12 8.29
CA ARG A 217 6.91 12.93 9.46
C ARG A 217 6.06 12.16 10.45
N ILE A 218 5.16 11.31 9.94
CA ILE A 218 4.38 10.39 10.76
C ILE A 218 5.32 9.41 11.45
N ALA A 219 6.23 8.76 10.70
CA ALA A 219 7.21 7.83 11.24
C ALA A 219 8.22 8.49 12.21
N ALA A 220 8.53 9.78 12.04
CA ALA A 220 9.37 10.54 12.95
C ALA A 220 8.68 10.94 14.27
N GLY A 221 7.36 10.71 14.38
CA GLY A 221 6.58 10.96 15.59
C GLY A 221 5.97 12.35 15.72
N ASP A 222 5.94 13.15 14.63
CA ASP A 222 5.35 14.50 14.64
C ASP A 222 3.85 14.47 15.04
N PHE A 223 3.18 13.33 14.84
CA PHE A 223 1.76 13.12 15.12
C PHE A 223 1.49 12.36 16.43
N ASP A 224 2.51 11.95 17.18
CA ASP A 224 2.35 11.11 18.38
C ASP A 224 1.39 11.63 19.43
N PRO A 225 1.33 12.94 19.74
CA PRO A 225 0.33 13.46 20.66
C PRO A 225 -1.11 13.19 20.18
N TYR A 226 -1.36 13.37 18.88
CA TYR A 226 -2.65 13.11 18.25
C TYR A 226 -2.98 11.61 18.22
N LEU A 227 -2.02 10.77 17.83
CA LEU A 227 -2.17 9.32 17.79
C LEU A 227 -2.46 8.74 19.19
N ARG A 228 -1.77 9.23 20.23
CA ARG A 228 -2.04 8.83 21.62
C ARG A 228 -3.41 9.26 22.10
N GLN A 229 -3.86 10.46 21.75
CA GLN A 229 -5.21 10.92 22.08
C GLN A 229 -6.27 9.99 21.46
N TRP A 230 -6.07 9.59 20.20
CA TRP A 230 -6.93 8.64 19.51
C TRP A 230 -6.92 7.27 20.17
N GLY A 231 -5.74 6.71 20.44
CA GLY A 231 -5.61 5.42 21.11
C GLY A 231 -6.29 5.40 22.48
N GLN A 232 -6.07 6.44 23.30
CA GLN A 232 -6.72 6.59 24.61
C GLN A 232 -8.25 6.67 24.51
N ALA A 233 -8.77 7.39 23.51
CA ALA A 233 -10.21 7.49 23.30
C ALA A 233 -10.82 6.13 22.89
N LEU A 234 -10.16 5.39 22.01
CA LEU A 234 -10.61 4.06 21.58
C LEU A 234 -10.49 3.03 22.71
N ALA A 235 -9.41 3.06 23.50
CA ALA A 235 -9.25 2.22 24.68
C ALA A 235 -10.33 2.51 25.73
N GLY A 236 -10.63 3.79 25.97
CA GLY A 236 -11.69 4.21 26.90
C GLY A 236 -13.09 3.82 26.44
N TRP A 237 -13.35 3.78 25.13
CA TRP A 237 -14.61 3.26 24.58
C TRP A 237 -14.71 1.73 24.71
N GLY A 238 -13.60 1.01 24.56
CA GLY A 238 -13.46 -0.39 25.00
C GLY A 238 -14.21 -1.43 24.18
N HIS A 239 -14.76 -1.07 23.02
CA HIS A 239 -15.49 -1.98 22.13
C HIS A 239 -14.73 -2.24 20.81
N PRO A 240 -14.98 -3.37 20.12
CA PRO A 240 -14.27 -3.69 18.88
C PRO A 240 -14.45 -2.64 17.78
N VAL A 241 -13.35 -2.26 17.14
CA VAL A 241 -13.32 -1.42 15.92
C VAL A 241 -12.27 -1.94 14.95
N MET A 242 -12.60 -1.99 13.66
CA MET A 242 -11.62 -2.25 12.61
C MET A 242 -11.04 -0.92 12.15
N LEU A 243 -9.73 -0.74 12.26
CA LEU A 243 -9.03 0.49 11.90
C LEU A 243 -8.19 0.27 10.64
N ARG A 244 -8.42 1.11 9.64
CA ARG A 244 -7.86 1.00 8.29
C ARG A 244 -7.08 2.26 7.95
N PHE A 245 -5.86 2.33 8.49
CA PHE A 245 -4.97 3.49 8.36
C PHE A 245 -4.38 3.59 6.95
N GLY A 246 -4.43 4.77 6.32
CA GLY A 246 -3.73 5.03 5.07
C GLY A 246 -4.04 4.01 3.96
N HIS A 247 -5.32 3.76 3.69
CA HIS A 247 -5.77 2.82 2.65
C HIS A 247 -5.30 3.20 1.23
N GLU A 248 -5.37 2.24 0.30
CA GLU A 248 -5.04 2.37 -1.12
C GLU A 248 -3.66 2.98 -1.39
N MET A 249 -2.72 2.73 -0.48
CA MET A 249 -1.38 3.29 -0.50
C MET A 249 -0.58 2.90 -1.75
N ASN A 250 -0.97 1.82 -2.45
CA ASN A 250 -0.37 1.40 -3.71
C ASN A 250 -0.83 2.20 -4.94
N GLY A 251 -1.83 3.07 -4.77
CA GLY A 251 -2.27 4.04 -5.76
C GLY A 251 -1.37 5.28 -5.83
N ASN A 252 -1.85 6.34 -6.47
CA ASN A 252 -1.14 7.62 -6.59
C ASN A 252 -2.03 8.86 -6.35
N TRP A 253 -3.25 8.66 -5.84
CA TRP A 253 -4.24 9.72 -5.65
C TRP A 253 -4.26 10.30 -4.23
N TYR A 254 -3.62 9.61 -3.27
CA TYR A 254 -3.62 10.03 -1.87
C TYR A 254 -2.29 10.67 -1.43
N PRO A 255 -2.33 11.66 -0.51
CA PRO A 255 -1.15 12.29 0.06
C PRO A 255 -0.12 11.35 0.69
N TRP A 256 -0.57 10.16 1.12
CA TRP A 256 0.23 9.14 1.81
C TRP A 256 0.63 7.97 0.91
N SER A 257 0.33 8.02 -0.39
CA SER A 257 0.93 7.08 -1.34
C SER A 257 2.43 7.35 -1.42
N GLU A 258 3.25 6.30 -1.57
CA GLU A 258 4.66 6.50 -1.93
C GLU A 258 4.73 7.25 -3.27
N GLN A 259 5.81 8.01 -3.48
CA GLN A 259 6.03 8.92 -4.62
C GLN A 259 5.20 10.22 -4.60
N ILE A 260 4.28 10.37 -3.65
CA ILE A 260 3.51 11.61 -3.42
C ILE A 260 4.11 12.34 -2.21
N ASN A 261 4.12 13.69 -2.21
CA ASN A 261 4.59 14.51 -1.09
C ASN A 261 6.01 14.22 -0.57
N GLY A 262 6.88 13.63 -1.40
CA GLY A 262 8.23 13.23 -1.01
C GLY A 262 8.32 11.89 -0.30
N ASN A 263 7.20 11.16 -0.15
CA ASN A 263 7.19 9.81 0.41
C ASN A 263 8.04 8.88 -0.47
N GLY A 264 9.10 8.32 0.10
CA GLY A 264 9.97 7.32 -0.49
C GLY A 264 9.45 5.90 -0.36
N SER A 265 10.23 4.96 -0.90
CA SER A 265 9.94 3.54 -0.77
C SER A 265 10.24 3.06 0.64
N GLY A 266 9.28 2.41 1.29
CA GLY A 266 9.37 1.91 2.66
C GLY A 266 8.79 2.88 3.70
N ASP A 267 8.55 4.15 3.36
CA ASP A 267 8.01 5.14 4.28
C ASP A 267 6.60 4.73 4.75
N TYR A 268 5.80 4.11 3.88
CA TYR A 268 4.47 3.64 4.25
C TYR A 268 4.56 2.59 5.35
N VAL A 269 5.48 1.63 5.21
CA VAL A 269 5.71 0.57 6.20
C VAL A 269 6.22 1.17 7.51
N ALA A 270 7.14 2.14 7.46
CA ALA A 270 7.65 2.82 8.64
C ALA A 270 6.54 3.57 9.38
N ALA A 271 5.72 4.36 8.67
CA ALA A 271 4.61 5.10 9.23
C ALA A 271 3.52 4.17 9.80
N TRP A 272 3.16 3.09 9.10
CA TRP A 272 2.19 2.11 9.60
C TRP A 272 2.63 1.52 10.93
N ARG A 273 3.87 1.01 11.00
CA ARG A 273 4.40 0.38 12.22
C ARG A 273 4.45 1.38 13.38
N HIS A 274 4.89 2.61 13.09
CA HIS A 274 4.93 3.68 14.08
C HIS A 274 3.54 4.02 14.63
N VAL A 275 2.55 4.23 13.76
CA VAL A 275 1.15 4.49 14.16
C VAL A 275 0.60 3.35 15.00
N HIS A 276 0.82 2.11 14.57
CA HIS A 276 0.43 0.93 15.31
C HIS A 276 1.03 0.93 16.73
N ASP A 277 2.33 1.11 16.86
CA ASP A 277 3.03 1.04 18.15
C ASP A 277 2.61 2.15 19.10
N VAL A 278 2.47 3.38 18.59
CA VAL A 278 2.00 4.52 19.38
C VAL A 278 0.58 4.27 19.90
N VAL A 279 -0.34 3.80 19.05
CA VAL A 279 -1.72 3.51 19.46
C VAL A 279 -1.76 2.31 20.42
N ALA A 280 -1.03 1.23 20.13
CA ALA A 280 -0.95 0.05 21.00
C ALA A 280 -0.41 0.40 22.40
N SER A 281 0.56 1.33 22.49
CA SER A 281 1.12 1.81 23.77
C SER A 281 0.09 2.46 24.70
N THR A 282 -1.07 2.87 24.18
CA THR A 282 -2.16 3.45 24.98
C THR A 282 -3.06 2.41 25.66
N GLY A 283 -2.85 1.12 25.38
CA GLY A 283 -3.70 0.03 25.88
C GLY A 283 -4.96 -0.21 25.05
N ALA A 284 -5.05 0.34 23.83
CA ALA A 284 -6.16 0.14 22.89
C ALA A 284 -6.16 -1.26 22.26
N THR A 285 -6.37 -2.30 23.06
CA THR A 285 -6.37 -3.71 22.61
C THR A 285 -7.65 -4.13 21.89
N ASN A 286 -8.60 -3.21 21.72
CA ASN A 286 -9.89 -3.40 21.07
C ASN A 286 -9.88 -3.10 19.56
N ILE A 287 -8.72 -2.78 18.99
CA ILE A 287 -8.54 -2.44 17.58
C ILE A 287 -8.16 -3.69 16.79
N THR A 288 -8.82 -3.89 15.65
CA THR A 288 -8.38 -4.80 14.58
C THR A 288 -7.70 -3.98 13.49
N TRP A 289 -6.41 -4.17 13.27
CA TRP A 289 -5.65 -3.45 12.24
C TRP A 289 -5.85 -4.06 10.85
N VAL A 290 -6.48 -3.30 9.95
CA VAL A 290 -6.86 -3.75 8.61
C VAL A 290 -5.94 -3.10 7.56
N TRP A 291 -4.98 -3.87 7.03
CA TRP A 291 -4.11 -3.38 5.95
C TRP A 291 -4.79 -3.51 4.60
N ASN A 292 -4.92 -2.39 3.87
CA ASN A 292 -5.83 -2.27 2.73
C ASN A 292 -5.22 -1.55 1.53
N PRO A 293 -4.65 -2.29 0.57
CA PRO A 293 -4.37 -1.75 -0.76
C PRO A 293 -5.62 -1.69 -1.66
N ASN A 294 -5.53 -0.89 -2.73
CA ASN A 294 -6.38 -1.03 -3.91
C ASN A 294 -5.97 -2.32 -4.66
N VAL A 295 -6.88 -2.92 -5.42
CA VAL A 295 -6.55 -4.01 -6.35
C VAL A 295 -5.31 -3.66 -7.19
N PRO A 296 -4.34 -4.57 -7.36
CA PRO A 296 -3.16 -4.29 -8.17
C PRO A 296 -3.53 -3.94 -9.61
N TYR A 297 -2.80 -2.98 -10.18
CA TYR A 297 -2.97 -2.58 -11.58
C TYR A 297 -1.63 -2.18 -12.19
N TRP A 298 -1.59 -2.04 -13.51
CA TRP A 298 -0.36 -1.62 -14.18
C TRP A 298 0.10 -0.24 -13.70
N GLY A 299 1.26 -0.19 -13.03
CA GLY A 299 1.83 1.03 -12.49
C GLY A 299 1.51 1.30 -11.02
N SER A 300 0.72 0.46 -10.34
CA SER A 300 0.59 0.52 -8.87
C SER A 300 1.90 0.10 -8.20
N ILE A 301 2.17 0.65 -7.01
CA ILE A 301 3.30 0.22 -6.20
C ILE A 301 3.12 -1.27 -5.81
N PRO A 302 4.15 -2.13 -5.92
CA PRO A 302 4.04 -3.53 -5.53
C PRO A 302 3.64 -3.69 -4.07
N LEU A 303 2.63 -4.53 -3.81
CA LEU A 303 2.08 -4.77 -2.47
C LEU A 303 3.12 -5.28 -1.46
N SER A 304 4.12 -6.04 -1.94
CA SER A 304 5.20 -6.56 -1.11
C SER A 304 6.07 -5.47 -0.48
N GLY A 305 6.22 -4.31 -1.14
CA GLY A 305 6.97 -3.17 -0.60
C GLY A 305 6.18 -2.36 0.44
N LEU A 306 4.87 -2.57 0.52
CA LEU A 306 3.94 -1.79 1.36
C LEU A 306 3.40 -2.59 2.54
N TYR A 307 3.66 -3.90 2.59
CA TYR A 307 3.14 -4.78 3.64
C TYR A 307 3.96 -4.63 4.93
N PRO A 308 3.36 -4.20 6.06
CA PRO A 308 4.09 -3.90 7.28
C PRO A 308 4.48 -5.14 8.10
N GLY A 309 4.03 -6.34 7.69
CA GLY A 309 4.35 -7.61 8.32
C GLY A 309 3.26 -8.11 9.28
N ASN A 310 3.23 -9.43 9.47
CA ASN A 310 2.17 -10.15 10.20
C ASN A 310 1.94 -9.69 11.65
N ALA A 311 2.96 -9.09 12.29
CA ALA A 311 2.88 -8.58 13.67
C ALA A 311 2.10 -7.27 13.81
N TYR A 312 1.86 -6.55 12.70
CA TYR A 312 1.22 -5.24 12.68
C TYR A 312 -0.14 -5.24 11.96
N VAL A 313 -0.65 -6.43 11.61
CA VAL A 313 -1.84 -6.60 10.77
C VAL A 313 -2.67 -7.75 11.32
N ASP A 314 -3.93 -7.48 11.64
CA ASP A 314 -4.89 -8.48 12.11
C ASP A 314 -5.71 -9.06 10.96
N ALA A 315 -6.05 -8.22 9.98
CA ALA A 315 -6.74 -8.61 8.76
C ALA A 315 -6.21 -7.84 7.55
N VAL A 316 -6.37 -8.41 6.36
CA VAL A 316 -6.02 -7.76 5.10
C VAL A 316 -7.28 -7.45 4.30
N ALA A 317 -7.23 -6.46 3.43
CA ALA A 317 -8.39 -6.05 2.65
C ALA A 317 -8.02 -5.58 1.25
N LEU A 318 -9.00 -5.56 0.35
CA LEU A 318 -8.90 -4.90 -0.95
C LEU A 318 -10.03 -3.92 -1.15
N ASP A 319 -9.69 -2.81 -1.80
CA ASP A 319 -10.64 -1.95 -2.49
C ASP A 319 -10.59 -2.22 -3.99
N GLY A 320 -11.74 -2.29 -4.64
CA GLY A 320 -11.81 -2.53 -6.07
C GLY A 320 -13.18 -2.25 -6.65
N TYR A 321 -13.20 -1.56 -7.78
CA TYR A 321 -14.42 -1.11 -8.44
C TYR A 321 -14.47 -1.59 -9.88
N ASN A 322 -15.62 -2.16 -10.28
CA ASN A 322 -15.87 -2.39 -11.71
C ASN A 322 -16.34 -1.07 -12.34
N TRP A 323 -15.40 -0.30 -12.87
CA TRP A 323 -15.65 0.96 -13.58
C TRP A 323 -16.41 0.78 -14.90
N GLY A 324 -16.48 -0.44 -15.43
CA GLY A 324 -17.21 -0.66 -16.66
C GLY A 324 -16.67 0.20 -17.79
N THR A 325 -17.56 0.88 -18.52
CA THR A 325 -17.15 1.92 -19.48
C THR A 325 -17.55 3.32 -19.01
N SER A 326 -17.62 3.56 -17.69
CA SER A 326 -17.99 4.88 -17.16
C SER A 326 -16.84 5.90 -17.23
N ALA A 327 -15.59 5.43 -17.34
CA ALA A 327 -14.41 6.25 -17.58
C ALA A 327 -13.70 5.85 -18.88
N SER A 328 -13.06 6.81 -19.55
CA SER A 328 -12.38 6.61 -20.84
C SER A 328 -11.20 5.63 -20.79
N TRP A 329 -10.60 5.45 -19.61
CA TRP A 329 -9.49 4.53 -19.35
C TRP A 329 -9.94 3.16 -18.82
N SER A 330 -11.24 2.96 -18.60
CA SER A 330 -11.79 1.76 -17.97
C SER A 330 -12.47 0.80 -18.96
N SER A 331 -12.60 -0.46 -18.56
CA SER A 331 -13.39 -1.47 -19.26
C SER A 331 -14.12 -2.36 -18.25
N TRP A 332 -15.15 -3.08 -18.70
CA TRP A 332 -15.90 -4.00 -17.85
C TRP A 332 -15.03 -5.16 -17.37
N GLN A 333 -15.03 -5.40 -16.06
CA GLN A 333 -14.27 -6.48 -15.43
C GLN A 333 -15.20 -7.37 -14.61
N SER A 334 -15.08 -8.70 -14.78
CA SER A 334 -15.72 -9.65 -13.87
C SER A 334 -15.08 -9.58 -12.47
N PRO A 335 -15.77 -10.04 -11.41
CA PRO A 335 -15.21 -10.06 -10.06
C PRO A 335 -13.86 -10.80 -9.96
N SER A 336 -13.71 -11.92 -10.67
CA SER A 336 -12.45 -12.69 -10.68
C SER A 336 -11.33 -11.94 -11.40
N GLN A 337 -11.64 -11.17 -12.45
CA GLN A 337 -10.65 -10.33 -13.14
C GLN A 337 -10.23 -9.14 -12.28
N LEU A 338 -11.17 -8.59 -11.51
CA LEU A 338 -10.92 -7.43 -10.65
C LEU A 338 -10.11 -7.79 -9.42
N PHE A 339 -10.47 -8.86 -8.71
CA PHE A 339 -9.90 -9.19 -7.40
C PHE A 339 -8.86 -10.31 -7.42
N GLY A 340 -8.82 -11.14 -8.46
CA GLY A 340 -8.07 -12.40 -8.45
C GLY A 340 -6.58 -12.25 -8.15
N ASP A 341 -5.90 -11.30 -8.80
CA ASP A 341 -4.47 -11.04 -8.57
C ASP A 341 -4.22 -10.49 -7.17
N GLY A 342 -4.99 -9.48 -6.75
CA GLY A 342 -4.89 -8.91 -5.40
C GLY A 342 -5.07 -9.96 -4.31
N LEU A 343 -6.10 -10.81 -4.42
CA LEU A 343 -6.37 -11.86 -3.44
C LEU A 343 -5.23 -12.89 -3.37
N ALA A 344 -4.61 -13.24 -4.51
CA ALA A 344 -3.45 -14.13 -4.54
C ALA A 344 -2.23 -13.51 -3.84
N GLN A 345 -1.99 -12.22 -4.07
CA GLN A 345 -0.92 -11.49 -3.41
C GLN A 345 -1.16 -11.36 -1.90
N LEU A 346 -2.38 -11.04 -1.47
CA LEU A 346 -2.74 -10.98 -0.05
C LEU A 346 -2.48 -12.31 0.67
N ARG A 347 -2.88 -13.44 0.08
CA ARG A 347 -2.64 -14.78 0.64
C ARG A 347 -1.16 -15.12 0.76
N THR A 348 -0.34 -14.60 -0.13
CA THR A 348 1.11 -14.79 -0.11
C THR A 348 1.78 -13.94 0.97
N LEU A 349 1.36 -12.68 1.09
CA LEU A 349 1.94 -11.72 2.03
C LEU A 349 1.50 -11.96 3.47
N ALA A 350 0.24 -12.35 3.66
CA ALA A 350 -0.43 -12.44 4.95
C ALA A 350 -1.11 -13.82 5.13
N PRO A 351 -0.35 -14.94 5.08
CA PRO A 351 -0.94 -16.28 5.12
C PRO A 351 -1.74 -16.49 6.41
N GLY A 352 -2.95 -17.03 6.25
CA GLY A 352 -3.86 -17.35 7.37
C GLY A 352 -4.63 -16.15 7.94
N LYS A 353 -4.38 -14.91 7.47
CA LYS A 353 -5.17 -13.74 7.86
C LYS A 353 -6.50 -13.74 7.11
N GLN A 354 -7.55 -13.26 7.77
CA GLN A 354 -8.84 -13.04 7.13
C GLN A 354 -8.74 -11.91 6.10
N ILE A 355 -9.52 -12.04 5.02
CA ILE A 355 -9.59 -11.08 3.94
C ILE A 355 -10.95 -10.39 3.96
N LEU A 356 -10.96 -9.07 3.78
CA LEU A 356 -12.16 -8.27 3.55
C LEU A 356 -12.12 -7.68 2.14
N ILE A 357 -13.27 -7.55 1.51
CA ILE A 357 -13.46 -6.53 0.46
C ILE A 357 -14.01 -5.30 1.18
N ALA A 358 -13.12 -4.34 1.46
CA ALA A 358 -13.42 -3.19 2.31
C ALA A 358 -14.17 -2.09 1.56
N GLU A 359 -13.95 -1.99 0.25
CA GLU A 359 -14.77 -1.21 -0.66
C GLU A 359 -14.95 -1.91 -2.00
N THR A 360 -16.18 -1.97 -2.46
CA THR A 360 -16.47 -2.32 -3.84
C THR A 360 -17.80 -1.79 -4.32
N ALA A 361 -17.90 -1.59 -5.62
CA ALA A 361 -19.14 -1.42 -6.35
C ALA A 361 -18.90 -1.71 -7.85
N SER A 362 -19.99 -1.70 -8.61
CA SER A 362 -19.96 -1.76 -10.07
C SER A 362 -20.74 -0.61 -10.69
N ALA A 363 -20.24 -0.12 -11.82
CA ALA A 363 -20.97 0.77 -12.70
C ALA A 363 -22.08 0.00 -13.43
N GLU A 364 -23.04 0.73 -14.01
CA GLU A 364 -24.04 0.16 -14.94
C GLU A 364 -23.51 0.11 -16.39
N GLN A 365 -22.54 0.95 -16.73
CA GLN A 365 -22.05 1.08 -18.11
C GLN A 365 -21.08 -0.04 -18.45
N GLY A 366 -21.21 -0.65 -19.64
CA GLY A 366 -20.26 -1.64 -20.16
C GLY A 366 -20.63 -3.10 -19.93
N GLY A 367 -21.73 -3.38 -19.22
CA GLY A 367 -22.21 -4.73 -18.95
C GLY A 367 -23.49 -4.73 -18.10
N SER A 368 -23.79 -5.86 -17.44
CA SER A 368 -24.97 -6.03 -16.58
C SER A 368 -24.56 -5.97 -15.11
N LYS A 369 -24.88 -4.87 -14.42
CA LYS A 369 -24.57 -4.72 -12.99
C LYS A 369 -25.30 -5.75 -12.14
N ALA A 370 -26.53 -6.12 -12.51
CA ALA A 370 -27.29 -7.16 -11.85
C ALA A 370 -26.58 -8.53 -11.89
N ASP A 371 -26.07 -8.93 -13.06
CA ASP A 371 -25.31 -10.17 -13.19
C ASP A 371 -23.96 -10.08 -12.46
N TRP A 372 -23.32 -8.91 -12.49
CA TRP A 372 -22.09 -8.66 -11.77
C TRP A 372 -22.25 -8.78 -10.25
N ASN A 373 -23.32 -8.21 -9.68
CA ASN A 373 -23.65 -8.33 -8.26
C ASN A 373 -23.80 -9.80 -7.85
N THR A 374 -24.53 -10.58 -8.66
CA THR A 374 -24.72 -12.02 -8.43
C THR A 374 -23.39 -12.77 -8.50
N ALA A 375 -22.57 -12.47 -9.50
CA ALA A 375 -21.26 -13.08 -9.68
C ALA A 375 -20.29 -12.70 -8.55
N LEU A 376 -20.33 -11.46 -8.05
CA LEU A 376 -19.46 -10.99 -6.97
C LEU A 376 -19.72 -11.77 -5.69
N ILE A 377 -20.97 -11.81 -5.23
CA ILE A 377 -21.32 -12.50 -3.98
C ILE A 377 -20.97 -13.99 -4.10
N SER A 378 -21.27 -14.63 -5.24
CA SER A 378 -20.91 -16.03 -5.48
C SER A 378 -19.39 -16.26 -5.45
N TYR A 379 -18.63 -15.37 -6.10
CA TYR A 379 -17.16 -15.45 -6.16
C TYR A 379 -16.52 -15.28 -4.77
N LEU A 380 -16.97 -14.31 -3.99
CA LEU A 380 -16.44 -14.06 -2.65
C LEU A 380 -16.85 -15.16 -1.67
N ALA A 381 -18.10 -15.59 -1.69
CA ALA A 381 -18.60 -16.61 -0.77
C ALA A 381 -18.05 -18.02 -1.03
N ALA A 382 -17.50 -18.27 -2.22
CA ALA A 382 -16.79 -19.50 -2.54
C ALA A 382 -15.38 -19.58 -1.91
N GLN A 383 -14.91 -18.52 -1.26
CA GLN A 383 -13.56 -18.41 -0.73
C GLN A 383 -13.61 -18.30 0.81
N PRO A 384 -13.16 -19.33 1.56
CA PRO A 384 -13.40 -19.43 3.01
C PRO A 384 -12.64 -18.41 3.85
N ASP A 385 -11.59 -17.80 3.30
CA ASP A 385 -10.79 -16.76 3.94
C ASP A 385 -11.35 -15.35 3.73
N ILE A 386 -12.36 -15.17 2.85
CA ILE A 386 -13.03 -13.90 2.65
C ILE A 386 -14.23 -13.80 3.60
N THR A 387 -14.15 -12.88 4.56
CA THR A 387 -15.11 -12.82 5.67
C THR A 387 -16.08 -11.65 5.60
N ALA A 388 -15.84 -10.68 4.71
CA ALA A 388 -16.70 -9.53 4.53
C ALA A 388 -16.66 -8.95 3.11
N ILE A 389 -17.80 -8.43 2.67
CA ILE A 389 -17.94 -7.50 1.56
C ILE A 389 -18.59 -6.22 2.07
N THR A 390 -17.98 -5.09 1.79
CA THR A 390 -18.50 -3.77 2.14
C THR A 390 -18.80 -2.97 0.88
N TRP A 391 -20.09 -2.70 0.64
CA TRP A 391 -20.53 -1.99 -0.56
C TRP A 391 -20.36 -0.48 -0.42
N PHE A 392 -19.77 0.17 -1.42
CA PHE A 392 -19.67 1.63 -1.49
C PHE A 392 -20.96 2.22 -2.09
N HIS A 393 -21.94 2.54 -1.25
CA HIS A 393 -23.27 3.00 -1.67
C HIS A 393 -23.30 4.52 -1.92
N PHE A 394 -22.59 4.98 -2.94
CA PHE A 394 -22.48 6.42 -3.27
C PHE A 394 -22.86 6.70 -4.72
N ASN A 395 -23.38 7.89 -4.99
CA ASN A 395 -23.44 8.42 -6.36
C ASN A 395 -22.33 9.47 -6.49
N LYS A 396 -21.21 9.11 -7.12
CA LYS A 396 -19.97 9.89 -7.10
C LYS A 396 -19.35 9.98 -8.49
N GLU A 397 -18.22 9.33 -8.76
CA GLU A 397 -17.57 9.33 -10.07
C GLU A 397 -18.47 8.66 -11.13
N THR A 398 -19.23 7.65 -10.69
CA THR A 398 -20.43 7.12 -11.36
C THR A 398 -21.43 6.69 -10.29
N ASP A 399 -22.57 6.15 -10.70
CA ASP A 399 -23.60 5.67 -9.78
C ASP A 399 -23.26 4.28 -9.22
N TRP A 400 -22.53 4.26 -8.10
CA TRP A 400 -22.11 3.04 -7.40
C TRP A 400 -23.22 2.40 -6.57
N ARG A 401 -24.33 3.11 -6.34
CA ARG A 401 -25.40 2.67 -5.43
C ARG A 401 -25.97 1.31 -5.83
N ILE A 402 -26.37 0.52 -4.82
CA ILE A 402 -27.06 -0.76 -5.00
C ILE A 402 -28.33 -0.58 -5.86
N ASN A 403 -29.04 0.53 -5.67
CA ASN A 403 -30.26 0.89 -6.37
C ASN A 403 -30.04 1.85 -7.55
N SER A 404 -28.87 1.83 -8.20
CA SER A 404 -28.68 2.51 -9.50
C SER A 404 -29.69 2.03 -10.56
N SER A 405 -30.16 0.79 -10.42
CA SER A 405 -31.32 0.23 -11.14
C SER A 405 -32.09 -0.75 -10.26
N THR A 406 -33.37 -0.99 -10.59
CA THR A 406 -34.19 -2.02 -9.93
C THR A 406 -33.57 -3.41 -10.06
N ALA A 407 -33.00 -3.72 -11.23
CA ALA A 407 -32.35 -5.00 -11.48
C ALA A 407 -31.10 -5.19 -10.61
N SER A 408 -30.27 -4.16 -10.46
CA SER A 408 -29.10 -4.18 -9.56
C SER A 408 -29.51 -4.48 -8.11
N ALA A 409 -30.53 -3.78 -7.59
CA ALA A 409 -30.98 -3.96 -6.21
C ALA A 409 -31.56 -5.37 -5.97
N GLN A 410 -32.42 -5.85 -6.87
CA GLN A 410 -33.03 -7.18 -6.76
C GLN A 410 -31.97 -8.29 -6.82
N ALA A 411 -31.01 -8.19 -7.74
CA ALA A 411 -29.94 -9.17 -7.87
C ALA A 411 -29.02 -9.18 -6.65
N PHE A 412 -28.67 -8.00 -6.12
CA PHE A 412 -27.84 -7.89 -4.92
C PHE A 412 -28.52 -8.56 -3.71
N ALA A 413 -29.79 -8.25 -3.45
CA ALA A 413 -30.56 -8.86 -2.36
C ALA A 413 -30.69 -10.38 -2.51
N ALA A 414 -31.01 -10.85 -3.71
CA ALA A 414 -31.14 -12.28 -4.00
C ALA A 414 -29.82 -13.03 -3.81
N ALA A 415 -28.71 -12.44 -4.27
CA ALA A 415 -27.39 -13.03 -4.14
C ALA A 415 -26.93 -13.09 -2.68
N LEU A 416 -27.16 -12.02 -1.91
CA LEU A 416 -26.91 -12.01 -0.47
C LEU A 416 -27.73 -13.08 0.25
N ALA A 417 -29.02 -13.23 -0.06
CA ALA A 417 -29.86 -14.25 0.56
C ALA A 417 -29.45 -15.69 0.22
N ALA A 418 -28.87 -15.92 -0.97
CA ALA A 418 -28.48 -17.23 -1.47
C ALA A 418 -27.08 -17.69 -1.04
N ARG A 419 -26.26 -16.80 -0.46
CA ARG A 419 -24.89 -17.16 -0.04
C ARG A 419 -24.90 -18.17 1.12
N PRO A 420 -23.87 -19.03 1.24
CA PRO A 420 -23.71 -19.92 2.39
C PRO A 420 -23.75 -19.18 3.74
N LYS A 421 -24.40 -19.79 4.74
CA LYS A 421 -24.58 -19.27 6.10
C LYS A 421 -23.92 -20.17 7.13
#